data_AF-A0A245ZCU6-F1
#
_entry.id   AF-A0A245ZCU6-F1
#
_cell.length_a   1.000
_cell.length_b   1.000
_cell.length_c   1.000
_cell.angle_alpha   90.00
_cell.angle_beta   90.00
_cell.angle_gamma   90.00
#
_symmetry.space_group_name_H-M   'P 1'
#
loop_
_entity.id
_entity.type
_entity.pdbx_description
1 polymer ?
#
loop_
_entity_poly.entity_id
_entity_poly.type
_entity_poly.pdbx_seq_one_letter_code
_entity_poly.pdbx_strand_id
1 'polypeptide(L)'
;MDEGEDERDAAVEAFEGVRGELALLRRAIEGIAARDDRPEPPDYSETLAQITKLATGTYQRAEILRKAGEEEAVARQVAARISGAVAEDRQAVKTAAGELRDATRTLQGVTASARRAEDQKRWVMLAAIGGIVVGMVLWAVFAGIVARAVPASWQWPEKMAARTLAMPMWEGGQRMMRTSAPEAFANIAAGDRIVTANREALEACRKRANRAREAVRCTITVEAGERAKR
;
A
#
# COMPACT_ATOMS: atom_id res chain seq x y z
N MET A 1 -62.14 52.04 -50.74
CA MET A 1 -61.39 51.95 -52.01
C MET A 1 -61.26 53.38 -52.48
N ASP A 2 -60.24 54.07 -51.98
CA ASP A 2 -60.02 55.52 -52.20
C ASP A 2 -58.56 55.89 -51.91
N GLU A 3 -57.62 55.03 -52.31
CA GLU A 3 -56.16 55.26 -52.16
C GLU A 3 -55.41 55.16 -53.50
N GLY A 4 -56.08 54.73 -54.58
CA GLY A 4 -55.43 54.46 -55.88
C GLY A 4 -55.61 55.53 -56.95
N GLU A 5 -56.44 56.55 -56.71
CA GLU A 5 -56.62 57.69 -57.62
C GLU A 5 -55.66 58.85 -57.27
N ASP A 6 -55.50 59.17 -55.97
CA ASP A 6 -54.54 60.18 -55.51
C ASP A 6 -53.08 59.84 -55.85
N GLU A 7 -52.69 58.56 -55.81
CA GLU A 7 -51.32 58.13 -56.17
C GLU A 7 -51.06 58.22 -57.68
N ARG A 8 -52.09 58.12 -58.52
CA ARG A 8 -51.96 58.27 -59.98
C ARG A 8 -51.82 59.73 -60.37
N ASP A 9 -52.58 60.63 -59.76
CA ASP A 9 -52.48 62.07 -60.05
C ASP A 9 -51.15 62.65 -59.52
N ALA A 10 -50.68 62.23 -58.35
CA ALA A 10 -49.36 62.62 -57.84
C ALA A 10 -48.20 62.11 -58.72
N ALA A 11 -48.33 60.91 -59.30
CA ALA A 11 -47.34 60.38 -60.23
C ALA A 11 -47.32 61.16 -61.56
N VAL A 12 -48.49 61.56 -62.07
CA VAL A 12 -48.59 62.35 -63.31
C VAL A 12 -47.99 63.74 -63.13
N GLU A 13 -48.22 64.40 -61.99
CA GLU A 13 -47.64 65.72 -61.69
C GLU A 13 -46.11 65.66 -61.56
N ALA A 14 -45.57 64.59 -60.96
CA ALA A 14 -44.12 64.37 -60.87
C ALA A 14 -43.47 64.14 -62.24
N PHE A 15 -44.13 63.42 -63.16
CA PHE A 15 -43.60 63.20 -64.51
C PHE A 15 -43.59 64.46 -65.37
N GLU A 16 -44.56 65.37 -65.21
CA GLU A 16 -44.57 66.67 -65.87
C GLU A 16 -43.43 67.57 -65.37
N GLY A 17 -43.19 67.59 -64.05
CA GLY A 17 -42.03 68.30 -63.47
C GLY A 17 -40.69 67.81 -64.02
N VAL A 18 -40.49 66.49 -64.07
CA VAL A 18 -39.26 65.88 -64.62
C VAL A 18 -39.12 66.13 -66.12
N ARG A 19 -40.21 66.15 -66.90
CA ARG A 19 -40.16 66.52 -68.33
C ARG A 19 -39.74 67.98 -68.53
N GLY A 20 -40.23 68.89 -67.69
CA GLY A 20 -39.81 70.30 -67.70
C GLY A 20 -38.32 70.47 -67.45
N GLU A 21 -37.79 69.78 -66.43
CA GLU A 21 -36.36 69.80 -66.12
C GLU A 21 -35.51 69.18 -67.24
N LEU A 22 -35.95 68.07 -67.83
CA LEU A 22 -35.27 67.45 -68.98
C LEU A 22 -35.27 68.35 -70.22
N ALA A 23 -36.32 69.14 -70.45
CA ALA A 23 -36.36 70.10 -71.55
C ALA A 23 -35.36 71.26 -71.33
N LEU A 24 -35.22 71.75 -70.09
CA LEU A 24 -34.21 72.74 -69.74
C LEU A 24 -32.79 72.20 -69.88
N LEU A 25 -32.56 70.96 -69.45
CA LEU A 25 -31.26 70.28 -69.56
C LEU A 25 -30.89 70.04 -71.03
N ARG A 26 -31.86 69.60 -71.85
CA ARG A 26 -31.68 69.44 -73.29
C ARG A 26 -31.36 70.78 -73.97
N ARG A 27 -32.04 71.87 -73.59
CA ARG A 27 -31.76 73.20 -74.15
C ARG A 27 -30.42 73.76 -73.69
N ALA A 28 -29.98 73.45 -72.47
CA ALA A 28 -28.64 73.79 -72.00
C ALA A 28 -27.56 73.03 -72.78
N ILE A 29 -27.77 71.74 -73.05
CA ILE A 29 -26.87 70.90 -73.87
C ILE A 29 -26.84 71.39 -75.32
N GLU A 30 -27.99 71.67 -75.92
CA GLU A 30 -28.07 72.23 -77.28
C GLU A 30 -27.40 73.62 -77.36
N GLY A 31 -27.50 74.44 -76.29
CA GLY A 31 -26.79 75.72 -76.18
C GLY A 31 -25.27 75.59 -76.02
N ILE A 32 -24.79 74.51 -75.40
CA ILE A 32 -23.35 74.17 -75.31
C ILE A 32 -22.84 73.65 -76.66
N ALA A 33 -23.62 72.81 -77.35
CA ALA A 33 -23.29 72.27 -78.66
C ALA A 33 -23.28 73.35 -79.76
N ALA A 34 -24.14 74.38 -79.67
CA ALA A 34 -24.17 75.50 -80.61
C ALA A 34 -23.01 76.51 -80.43
N ARG A 35 -22.14 76.32 -79.42
CA ARG A 35 -20.96 77.17 -79.13
C ARG A 35 -19.62 76.44 -79.34
N ASP A 36 -19.62 75.34 -80.08
CA ASP A 36 -18.41 74.55 -80.33
C ASP A 36 -17.56 75.16 -81.47
N ASP A 37 -16.93 76.30 -81.18
CA ASP A 37 -15.87 76.90 -82.00
C ASP A 37 -14.53 76.74 -81.25
N ARG A 38 -14.21 75.49 -80.88
CA ARG A 38 -12.99 75.13 -80.14
C ARG A 38 -11.95 74.50 -81.08
N PRO A 39 -10.71 75.03 -81.12
CA PRO A 39 -9.61 74.45 -81.88
C PRO A 39 -9.15 73.11 -81.25
N GLU A 40 -8.65 72.22 -82.13
CA GLU A 40 -7.95 70.92 -81.91
C GLU A 40 -7.88 70.41 -80.43
N PRO A 41 -8.49 69.26 -80.09
CA PRO A 41 -8.44 68.72 -78.73
C PRO A 41 -7.00 68.38 -78.33
N PRO A 42 -6.51 68.84 -77.15
CA PRO A 42 -5.21 68.44 -76.64
C PRO A 42 -5.19 66.93 -76.41
N ASP A 43 -4.10 66.26 -76.79
CA ASP A 43 -3.96 64.81 -76.63
C ASP A 43 -3.75 64.46 -75.14
N TYR A 44 -4.84 64.14 -74.44
CA TYR A 44 -4.84 63.75 -73.01
C TYR A 44 -4.53 62.26 -72.79
N SER A 45 -4.17 61.51 -73.84
CA SER A 45 -3.92 60.06 -73.75
C SER A 45 -2.77 59.72 -72.77
N GLU A 46 -1.73 60.55 -72.73
CA GLU A 46 -0.58 60.35 -71.83
C GLU A 46 -0.93 60.62 -70.35
N THR A 47 -1.73 61.65 -70.09
CA THR A 47 -2.20 61.97 -68.74
C THR A 47 -3.24 60.97 -68.24
N LEU A 48 -4.12 60.47 -69.12
CA LEU A 48 -5.08 59.41 -68.78
C LEU A 48 -4.38 58.07 -68.50
N ALA A 49 -3.30 57.76 -69.24
CA ALA A 49 -2.46 56.59 -68.98
C ALA A 49 -1.74 56.69 -67.61
N GLN A 50 -1.30 57.88 -67.21
CA GLN A 50 -0.72 58.08 -65.87
C GLN A 50 -1.76 57.93 -64.75
N ILE A 51 -2.96 58.48 -64.92
CA ILE A 51 -4.03 58.40 -63.92
C ILE A 51 -4.51 56.95 -63.76
N THR A 52 -4.68 56.22 -64.86
CA THR A 52 -5.07 54.79 -64.82
C THR A 52 -3.99 53.91 -64.17
N LYS A 53 -2.71 54.21 -64.40
CA LYS A 53 -1.58 53.54 -63.73
C LYS A 53 -1.52 53.84 -62.22
N LEU A 54 -1.82 55.07 -61.82
CA LEU A 54 -1.91 55.44 -60.41
C LEU A 54 -3.11 54.78 -59.73
N ALA A 55 -4.27 54.75 -60.38
CA ALA A 55 -5.47 54.11 -59.86
C ALA A 55 -5.28 52.59 -59.70
N THR A 56 -4.72 51.91 -60.71
CA THR A 56 -4.43 50.46 -60.59
C THR A 56 -3.40 50.17 -59.49
N GLY A 57 -2.40 51.04 -59.32
CA GLY A 57 -1.45 50.96 -58.22
C GLY A 57 -2.08 51.17 -56.83
N THR A 58 -3.08 52.04 -56.69
CA THR A 58 -3.78 52.25 -55.41
C THR A 58 -4.75 51.12 -55.09
N TYR A 59 -5.47 50.58 -56.08
CA TYR A 59 -6.32 49.40 -55.89
C TYR A 59 -5.52 48.17 -55.45
N GLN A 60 -4.37 47.91 -56.07
CA GLN A 60 -3.50 46.80 -55.66
C GLN A 60 -3.00 46.98 -54.22
N ARG A 61 -2.63 48.21 -53.82
CA ARG A 61 -2.22 48.50 -52.43
C ARG A 61 -3.38 48.34 -51.44
N ALA A 62 -4.59 48.77 -51.80
CA ALA A 62 -5.77 48.60 -50.97
C ALA A 62 -6.14 47.12 -50.77
N GLU A 63 -5.99 46.29 -51.80
CA GLU A 63 -6.28 44.86 -51.71
C GLU A 63 -5.25 44.10 -50.86
N ILE A 64 -3.97 44.47 -50.94
CA ILE A 64 -2.92 43.94 -50.05
C ILE A 64 -3.20 44.34 -48.59
N LEU A 65 -3.58 45.59 -48.33
CA LEU A 65 -3.95 46.06 -46.99
C LEU A 65 -5.19 45.36 -46.46
N ARG A 66 -6.19 45.10 -47.31
CA ARG A 66 -7.40 44.36 -46.93
C ARG A 66 -7.09 42.90 -46.56
N LYS A 67 -6.28 42.21 -47.38
CA LYS A 67 -5.83 40.84 -47.10
C LYS A 67 -4.97 40.77 -45.83
N ALA A 68 -4.06 41.72 -45.64
CA ALA A 68 -3.27 41.83 -44.42
C ALA A 68 -4.14 42.07 -43.17
N GLY A 69 -5.19 42.90 -43.30
CA GLY A 69 -6.15 43.15 -42.22
C GLY A 69 -7.02 41.92 -41.88
N GLU A 70 -7.42 41.12 -42.87
CA GLU A 70 -8.14 39.85 -42.67
C GLU A 70 -7.23 38.81 -42.00
N GLU A 71 -5.97 38.68 -42.42
CA GLU A 71 -5.00 37.76 -41.81
C GLU A 71 -4.67 38.14 -40.36
N GLU A 72 -4.51 39.44 -40.05
CA GLU A 72 -4.30 39.89 -38.67
C GLU A 72 -5.51 39.66 -37.78
N ALA A 73 -6.73 39.87 -38.28
CA ALA A 73 -7.96 39.64 -37.52
C ALA A 73 -8.15 38.14 -37.20
N VAL A 74 -7.88 37.27 -38.17
CA VAL A 74 -7.91 35.81 -37.98
C VAL A 74 -6.78 35.36 -37.03
N ALA A 75 -5.57 35.90 -37.18
CA ALA A 75 -4.45 35.59 -36.28
C ALA A 75 -4.75 36.00 -34.82
N ARG A 76 -5.36 37.17 -34.60
CA ARG A 76 -5.79 37.61 -33.25
C ARG A 76 -6.89 36.73 -32.68
N GLN A 77 -7.86 36.31 -33.49
CA GLN A 77 -8.95 35.45 -33.04
C GLN A 77 -8.44 34.03 -32.69
N VAL A 78 -7.53 33.49 -33.49
CA VAL A 78 -6.87 32.20 -33.23
C VAL A 78 -5.98 32.29 -31.98
N ALA A 79 -5.20 33.36 -31.82
CA ALA A 79 -4.39 33.58 -30.62
C ALA A 79 -5.26 33.68 -29.36
N ALA A 80 -6.39 34.38 -29.41
CA ALA A 80 -7.35 34.48 -28.30
C ALA A 80 -7.95 33.10 -27.95
N ARG A 81 -8.35 32.31 -28.95
CA ARG A 81 -8.87 30.94 -28.76
C ARG A 81 -7.82 30.00 -28.18
N ILE A 82 -6.57 30.07 -28.66
CA ILE A 82 -5.45 29.28 -28.13
C ILE A 82 -5.14 29.69 -26.70
N SER A 83 -5.13 30.99 -26.38
CA SER A 83 -4.88 31.45 -25.00
C SER A 83 -5.96 31.02 -24.01
N GLY A 84 -7.23 30.99 -24.44
CA GLY A 84 -8.35 30.48 -23.65
C GLY A 84 -8.23 28.97 -23.41
N ALA A 85 -7.96 28.20 -24.47
CA ALA A 85 -7.77 26.76 -24.38
C ALA A 85 -6.56 26.38 -23.51
N VAL A 86 -5.42 27.08 -23.65
CA VAL A 86 -4.22 26.86 -22.82
C VAL A 86 -4.45 27.21 -21.35
N ALA A 87 -5.31 28.18 -21.05
CA ALA A 87 -5.64 28.53 -19.67
C ALA A 87 -6.48 27.42 -19.00
N GLU A 88 -7.48 26.89 -19.70
CA GLU A 88 -8.27 25.75 -19.24
C GLU A 88 -7.41 24.48 -19.08
N ASP A 89 -6.52 24.20 -20.02
CA ASP A 89 -5.59 23.07 -19.96
C ASP A 89 -4.61 23.20 -18.78
N ARG A 90 -4.10 24.42 -18.52
CA ARG A 90 -3.23 24.68 -17.36
C ARG A 90 -3.96 24.47 -16.04
N GLN A 91 -5.26 24.76 -15.97
CA GLN A 91 -6.06 24.52 -14.77
C GLN A 91 -6.32 23.03 -14.59
N ALA A 92 -6.68 22.31 -15.65
CA ALA A 92 -6.84 20.85 -15.63
C ALA A 92 -5.55 20.13 -15.22
N VAL A 93 -4.40 20.54 -15.76
CA VAL A 93 -3.08 19.98 -15.41
C VAL A 93 -2.71 20.28 -13.96
N LYS A 94 -3.02 21.47 -13.43
CA LYS A 94 -2.77 21.79 -12.02
C LYS A 94 -3.62 20.93 -11.08
N THR A 95 -4.90 20.73 -11.41
CA THR A 95 -5.79 19.87 -10.63
C THR A 95 -5.30 18.42 -10.66
N ALA A 96 -4.99 17.89 -11.84
CA ALA A 96 -4.45 16.54 -11.98
C ALA A 96 -3.10 16.36 -11.26
N ALA A 97 -2.21 17.36 -11.30
CA ALA A 97 -0.95 17.35 -10.56
C ALA A 97 -1.15 17.42 -9.04
N GLY A 98 -2.20 18.12 -8.57
CA GLY A 98 -2.62 18.14 -7.18
C GLY A 98 -3.11 16.77 -6.71
N GLU A 99 -4.03 16.17 -7.47
CA GLU A 99 -4.57 14.83 -7.20
C GLU A 99 -3.48 13.75 -7.20
N LEU A 100 -2.55 13.79 -8.16
CA LEU A 100 -1.40 12.87 -8.21
C LEU A 100 -0.47 13.04 -7.00
N ARG A 101 -0.27 14.27 -6.52
CA ARG A 101 0.56 14.52 -5.32
C ARG A 101 -0.10 13.99 -4.05
N ASP A 102 -1.41 14.16 -3.91
CA ASP A 102 -2.14 13.65 -2.77
C ASP A 102 -2.26 12.11 -2.80
N ALA A 103 -2.46 11.52 -3.99
CA ALA A 103 -2.36 10.08 -4.18
C ALA A 103 -0.95 9.56 -3.84
N THR A 104 0.11 10.27 -4.25
CA THR A 104 1.49 9.89 -3.92
C THR A 104 1.76 9.98 -2.41
N ARG A 105 1.26 11.01 -1.73
CA ARG A 105 1.41 11.17 -0.26
C ARG A 105 0.68 10.08 0.52
N THR A 106 -0.54 9.74 0.12
CA THR A 106 -1.31 8.66 0.76
C THR A 106 -0.61 7.30 0.54
N LEU A 107 -0.11 7.03 -0.66
CA LEU A 107 0.67 5.83 -0.94
C LEU A 107 2.00 5.78 -0.18
N GLN A 108 2.71 6.90 -0.03
CA GLN A 108 3.91 6.99 0.80
C GLN A 108 3.60 6.73 2.29
N GLY A 109 2.47 7.23 2.79
CA GLY A 109 2.00 6.96 4.15
C GLY A 109 1.69 5.48 4.39
N VAL A 110 0.99 4.83 3.45
CA VAL A 110 0.61 3.41 3.53
C VAL A 110 1.82 2.48 3.33
N THR A 111 2.75 2.81 2.43
CA THR A 111 3.96 2.01 2.24
C THR A 111 4.96 2.16 3.38
N ALA A 112 5.10 3.37 3.96
CA ALA A 112 5.90 3.57 5.16
C ALA A 112 5.29 2.87 6.39
N SER A 113 3.97 2.85 6.53
CA SER A 113 3.30 2.13 7.62
C SER A 113 3.40 0.60 7.44
N ALA A 114 3.27 0.09 6.22
CA ALA A 114 3.45 -1.33 5.91
C ALA A 114 4.87 -1.82 6.24
N ARG A 115 5.91 -1.07 5.85
CA ARG A 115 7.30 -1.41 6.17
C ARG A 115 7.57 -1.42 7.68
N ARG A 116 7.06 -0.43 8.42
CA ARG A 116 7.21 -0.41 9.89
C ARG A 116 6.47 -1.55 10.57
N ALA A 117 5.31 -1.95 10.04
CA ALA A 117 4.52 -3.05 10.59
C ALA A 117 5.25 -4.39 10.48
N GLU A 118 5.95 -4.66 9.37
CA GLU A 118 6.70 -5.91 9.20
C GLU A 118 7.90 -6.01 10.16
N ASP A 119 8.69 -4.95 10.28
CA ASP A 119 9.84 -4.93 11.18
C ASP A 119 9.41 -4.98 12.65
N GLN A 120 8.34 -4.26 13.02
CA GLN A 120 7.77 -4.32 14.36
C GLN A 120 7.23 -5.73 14.68
N LYS A 121 6.56 -6.37 13.72
CA LYS A 121 6.05 -7.75 13.89
C LYS A 121 7.18 -8.76 14.06
N ARG A 122 8.31 -8.60 13.37
CA ARG A 122 9.50 -9.44 13.55
C ARG A 122 10.08 -9.31 14.96
N TRP A 123 10.28 -8.09 15.46
CA TRP A 123 10.78 -7.89 16.83
C TRP A 123 9.83 -8.43 17.90
N VAL A 124 8.52 -8.22 17.74
CA VAL A 124 7.52 -8.78 18.67
C VAL A 124 7.51 -10.31 18.61
N MET A 125 7.61 -10.91 17.43
CA MET A 125 7.68 -12.35 17.26
C MET A 125 8.95 -12.94 17.88
N LEU A 126 10.10 -12.31 17.68
CA LEU A 126 11.36 -12.71 18.30
C LEU A 126 11.32 -12.59 19.82
N ALA A 127 10.75 -11.49 20.34
CA ALA A 127 10.57 -11.32 21.78
C ALA A 127 9.59 -12.36 22.36
N ALA A 128 8.51 -12.68 21.65
CA ALA A 128 7.56 -13.69 22.06
C ALA A 128 8.19 -15.09 22.10
N ILE A 129 8.89 -15.49 21.04
CA ILE A 129 9.60 -16.78 20.98
C ILE A 129 10.70 -16.82 22.05
N GLY A 130 11.49 -15.75 22.17
CA GLY A 130 12.53 -15.63 23.19
C GLY A 130 11.97 -15.75 24.61
N GLY A 131 10.84 -15.09 24.90
CA GLY A 131 10.16 -15.17 26.19
C GLY A 131 9.65 -16.58 26.50
N ILE A 132 9.09 -17.29 25.52
CA ILE A 132 8.65 -18.68 25.68
C ILE A 132 9.85 -19.59 25.99
N VAL A 133 10.94 -19.47 25.22
CA VAL A 133 12.15 -20.29 25.42
C VAL A 133 12.75 -20.03 26.80
N VAL A 134 12.93 -18.76 27.19
CA VAL A 134 13.45 -18.39 28.51
C VAL A 134 12.53 -18.89 29.63
N GLY A 135 11.20 -18.76 29.46
CA GLY A 135 10.22 -19.28 30.39
C GLY A 135 10.30 -20.79 30.58
N MET A 136 10.43 -21.56 29.50
CA MET A 136 10.61 -23.02 29.56
C MET A 136 11.91 -23.41 30.27
N VAL A 137 13.02 -22.72 29.97
CA VAL A 137 14.31 -22.97 30.62
C VAL A 137 14.23 -22.68 32.12
N LEU A 138 13.66 -21.53 32.50
CA LEU A 138 13.46 -21.18 33.91
C LEU A 138 12.56 -22.19 34.62
N TRP A 139 11.47 -22.63 33.99
CA TRP A 139 10.58 -23.63 34.57
C TRP A 139 11.28 -24.98 34.78
N ALA A 140 12.09 -25.44 33.82
CA ALA A 140 12.83 -26.70 33.93
C ALA A 140 13.86 -26.67 35.06
N VAL A 141 14.60 -25.57 35.19
CA VAL A 141 15.58 -25.39 36.28
C VAL A 141 14.87 -25.29 37.62
N PHE A 142 13.78 -24.51 37.70
CA PHE A 142 13.02 -24.30 38.92
C PHE A 142 12.37 -25.61 39.41
N ALA A 143 11.81 -26.42 38.52
CA ALA A 143 11.23 -27.71 38.88
C ALA A 143 12.25 -28.65 39.54
N GLY A 144 13.50 -28.66 39.06
CA GLY A 144 14.58 -29.47 39.64
C GLY A 144 15.05 -29.00 41.02
N ILE A 145 14.99 -27.69 41.30
CA ILE A 145 15.34 -27.10 42.60
C ILE A 145 14.20 -27.35 43.60
N VAL A 146 12.96 -27.08 43.20
CA VAL A 146 11.78 -27.30 44.05
C VAL A 146 11.67 -28.77 44.43
N ALA A 147 11.90 -29.71 43.51
CA ALA A 147 11.86 -31.14 43.81
C ALA A 147 12.85 -31.56 44.92
N ARG A 148 13.94 -30.81 45.14
CA ARG A 148 14.95 -31.07 46.18
C ARG A 148 14.74 -30.27 47.47
N ALA A 149 14.02 -29.14 47.41
CA ALA A 149 13.75 -28.27 48.56
C ALA A 149 12.46 -28.63 49.30
N VAL A 150 11.62 -29.49 48.72
CA VAL A 150 10.38 -29.97 49.35
C VAL A 150 10.70 -30.90 50.54
N PRO A 151 9.90 -30.86 51.63
CA PRO A 151 10.10 -31.74 52.78
C PRO A 151 10.15 -33.22 52.41
N ALA A 152 11.05 -33.97 53.07
CA ALA A 152 11.23 -35.40 52.84
C ALA A 152 9.95 -36.24 53.07
N SER A 153 8.98 -35.74 53.85
CA SER A 153 7.68 -36.39 54.07
C SER A 153 6.85 -36.52 52.80
N TRP A 154 7.08 -35.70 51.77
CA TRP A 154 6.29 -35.74 50.54
C TRP A 154 6.75 -36.84 49.56
N GLN A 155 8.01 -37.29 49.69
CA GLN A 155 8.65 -38.33 48.86
C GLN A 155 8.51 -38.06 47.35
N TRP A 156 8.65 -36.79 46.96
CA TRP A 156 8.51 -36.37 45.55
C TRP A 156 9.54 -37.02 44.62
N PRO A 157 10.84 -37.02 44.96
CA PRO A 157 11.86 -37.67 44.14
C PRO A 157 11.60 -39.17 43.94
N GLU A 158 11.20 -39.88 45.00
CA GLU A 158 10.93 -41.32 44.97
C GLU A 158 9.68 -41.63 44.12
N LYS A 159 8.61 -40.84 44.27
CA LYS A 159 7.40 -40.98 43.45
C LYS A 159 7.64 -40.61 41.98
N MET A 160 8.51 -39.64 41.73
CA MET A 160 8.93 -39.28 40.36
C MET A 160 9.70 -40.43 39.74
N ALA A 161 10.70 -40.98 40.45
CA ALA A 161 11.48 -42.12 39.97
C ALA A 161 10.61 -43.34 39.64
N ALA A 162 9.65 -43.68 40.51
CA ALA A 162 8.70 -44.77 40.26
C ALA A 162 7.84 -44.50 39.01
N ARG A 163 7.35 -43.27 38.83
CA ARG A 163 6.60 -42.87 37.62
C ARG A 163 7.46 -42.93 36.36
N THR A 164 8.71 -42.47 36.41
CA THR A 164 9.66 -42.54 35.28
C THR A 164 10.00 -43.98 34.91
N LEU A 165 10.12 -44.87 35.90
CA LEU A 165 10.38 -46.30 35.69
C LEU A 165 9.12 -47.08 35.29
N ALA A 166 7.94 -46.46 35.37
CA ALA A 166 6.63 -47.10 35.18
C ALA A 166 6.46 -48.39 36.02
N MET A 167 7.02 -48.38 37.23
CA MET A 167 7.06 -49.53 38.14
C MET A 167 6.59 -49.09 39.53
N PRO A 168 6.00 -50.00 40.34
CA PRO A 168 5.75 -49.69 41.73
C PRO A 168 7.07 -49.39 42.47
N MET A 169 7.00 -48.60 43.55
CA MET A 169 8.19 -48.03 44.20
C MET A 169 9.19 -49.09 44.66
N TRP A 170 8.71 -50.25 45.12
CA TRP A 170 9.56 -51.33 45.59
C TRP A 170 10.36 -51.97 44.46
N GLU A 171 9.68 -52.37 43.38
CA GLU A 171 10.30 -52.96 42.19
C GLU A 171 11.22 -51.97 41.48
N GLY A 172 10.81 -50.69 41.40
CA GLY A 172 11.63 -49.61 40.90
C GLY A 172 12.92 -49.43 41.71
N GLY A 173 12.82 -49.45 43.04
CA GLY A 173 13.97 -49.39 43.95
C GLY A 173 14.91 -50.59 43.79
N GLN A 174 14.37 -51.81 43.71
CA GLN A 174 15.15 -53.02 43.44
C GLN A 174 15.87 -52.94 42.10
N ARG A 175 15.19 -52.45 41.04
CA ARG A 175 15.80 -52.27 39.72
C ARG A 175 16.92 -51.23 39.77
N MET A 176 16.74 -50.11 40.46
CA MET A 176 17.79 -49.10 40.62
C MET A 176 19.00 -49.67 41.37
N MET A 177 18.80 -50.37 42.50
CA MET A 177 19.88 -50.98 43.26
C MET A 177 20.64 -52.05 42.46
N ARG A 178 19.93 -52.91 41.71
CA ARG A 178 20.54 -53.90 40.81
C ARG A 178 21.34 -53.25 39.68
N THR A 179 20.82 -52.15 39.12
CA THR A 179 21.45 -51.44 38.00
C THR A 179 22.68 -50.67 38.46
N SER A 180 22.66 -50.07 39.65
CA SER A 180 23.79 -49.30 40.17
C SER A 180 24.92 -50.17 40.73
N ALA A 181 24.59 -51.26 41.43
CA ALA A 181 25.55 -52.13 42.08
C ALA A 181 25.02 -53.58 42.17
N PRO A 182 25.20 -54.39 41.11
CA PRO A 182 24.64 -55.74 41.06
C PRO A 182 25.20 -56.66 42.16
N GLU A 183 26.49 -56.57 42.47
CA GLU A 183 27.13 -57.35 43.53
C GLU A 183 26.62 -56.96 44.93
N ALA A 184 26.47 -55.65 45.19
CA ALA A 184 25.94 -55.17 46.46
C ALA A 184 24.49 -55.63 46.66
N PHE A 185 23.66 -55.57 45.61
CA PHE A 185 22.30 -56.08 45.66
C PHE A 185 22.26 -57.61 45.87
N ALA A 186 23.16 -58.36 45.23
CA ALA A 186 23.26 -59.81 45.42
C ALA A 186 23.63 -60.16 46.87
N ASN A 187 24.52 -59.39 47.50
CA ASN A 187 24.87 -59.56 48.92
C ASN A 187 23.67 -59.28 49.85
N ILE A 188 22.89 -58.24 49.57
CA ILE A 188 21.64 -57.95 50.31
C ILE A 188 20.66 -59.10 50.16
N ALA A 189 20.44 -59.59 48.93
CA ALA A 189 19.55 -60.72 48.66
C ALA A 189 20.03 -62.02 49.33
N ALA A 190 21.35 -62.25 49.39
CA ALA A 190 21.91 -63.38 50.11
C ALA A 190 21.66 -63.27 51.62
N GLY A 191 21.84 -62.09 52.20
CA GLY A 191 21.51 -61.82 53.60
C GLY A 191 20.03 -62.03 53.92
N ASP A 192 19.15 -61.53 53.05
CA ASP A 192 17.70 -61.69 53.19
C ASP A 192 17.25 -63.15 53.18
N ARG A 193 17.87 -63.99 52.32
CA ARG A 193 17.63 -65.45 52.34
C ARG A 193 18.02 -66.08 53.68
N ILE A 194 19.18 -65.73 54.23
CA ILE A 194 19.62 -66.25 55.53
C ILE A 194 18.67 -65.79 56.65
N VAL A 195 18.29 -64.51 56.67
CA VAL A 195 17.37 -63.97 57.69
C VAL A 195 16.01 -64.64 57.60
N THR A 196 15.49 -64.84 56.38
CA THR A 196 14.19 -65.46 56.14
C THR A 196 14.20 -66.93 56.56
N ALA A 197 15.23 -67.69 56.20
CA ALA A 197 15.39 -69.09 56.61
C ALA A 197 15.52 -69.25 58.13
N ASN A 198 16.05 -68.25 58.82
CA ASN A 198 16.28 -68.25 60.26
C ASN A 198 15.30 -67.36 61.04
N ARG A 199 14.16 -66.97 60.44
CA ARG A 199 13.29 -65.94 60.99
C ARG A 199 12.85 -66.21 62.43
N GLU A 200 12.39 -67.42 62.73
CA GLU A 200 11.94 -67.78 64.07
C GLU A 200 13.08 -67.76 65.10
N ALA A 201 14.24 -68.30 64.74
CA ALA A 201 15.43 -68.31 65.59
C ALA A 201 15.92 -66.88 65.88
N LEU A 202 15.93 -66.00 64.87
CA LEU A 202 16.32 -64.60 65.01
C LEU A 202 15.28 -63.79 65.80
N GLU A 203 13.99 -64.05 65.63
CA GLU A 203 12.94 -63.40 66.42
C GLU A 203 13.03 -63.78 67.91
N ALA A 204 13.22 -65.07 68.22
CA ALA A 204 13.45 -65.54 69.59
C ALA A 204 14.74 -64.97 70.18
N CYS A 205 15.82 -64.93 69.38
CA CYS A 205 17.08 -64.31 69.73
C CYS A 205 16.90 -62.83 70.11
N ARG A 206 16.21 -62.06 69.26
CA ARG A 206 15.93 -60.63 69.50
C ARG A 206 15.08 -60.41 70.74
N LYS A 207 14.09 -61.28 71.02
CA LYS A 207 13.32 -61.24 72.27
C LYS A 207 14.22 -61.44 73.50
N ARG A 208 15.18 -62.37 73.46
CA ARG A 208 16.16 -62.57 74.55
C ARG A 208 17.08 -61.36 74.71
N ALA A 209 17.63 -60.85 73.61
CA ALA A 209 18.47 -59.65 73.61
C ALA A 209 17.74 -58.46 74.26
N ASN A 210 16.48 -58.21 73.87
CA ASN A 210 15.69 -57.12 74.40
C ASN A 210 15.34 -57.29 75.89
N ARG A 211 15.10 -58.53 76.35
CA ARG A 211 14.84 -58.83 77.77
C ARG A 211 16.09 -58.62 78.63
N ALA A 212 17.24 -59.06 78.14
CA ALA A 212 18.50 -58.96 78.86
C ALA A 212 19.18 -57.57 78.70
N ARG A 213 18.72 -56.77 77.72
CA ARG A 213 19.30 -55.47 77.33
C ARG A 213 20.80 -55.53 77.01
N GLU A 214 21.24 -56.69 76.53
CA GLU A 214 22.64 -56.98 76.20
C GLU A 214 22.73 -57.76 74.88
N ALA A 215 23.92 -57.76 74.28
CA ALA A 215 24.19 -58.54 73.09
C ALA A 215 24.20 -60.03 73.44
N VAL A 216 23.40 -60.83 72.74
CA VAL A 216 23.30 -62.28 72.95
C VAL A 216 23.82 -63.04 71.73
N ARG A 217 24.49 -64.17 71.97
CA ARG A 217 24.93 -65.08 70.90
C ARG A 217 23.77 -65.99 70.50
N CYS A 218 23.56 -66.14 69.19
CA CYS A 218 22.54 -67.00 68.63
C CYS A 218 23.11 -67.82 67.48
N THR A 219 22.65 -69.06 67.39
CA THR A 219 23.03 -69.98 66.32
C THR A 219 22.05 -69.81 65.18
N ILE A 220 22.59 -69.63 63.98
CA ILE A 220 21.81 -69.61 62.73
C ILE A 220 22.24 -70.80 61.87
N THR A 221 21.30 -71.30 61.09
CA THR A 221 21.53 -72.32 60.08
C THR A 221 21.81 -71.64 58.75
N VAL A 222 22.97 -71.91 58.16
CA VAL A 222 23.33 -71.42 56.83
C VAL A 222 23.45 -72.63 55.92
N GLU A 223 22.59 -72.70 54.90
CA GLU A 223 22.65 -73.77 53.91
C GLU A 223 23.88 -73.59 52.99
N ALA A 224 24.48 -74.70 52.57
CA ALA A 224 25.60 -74.67 51.65
C ALA A 224 25.10 -74.15 50.29
N GLY A 225 25.74 -73.11 49.75
CA GLY A 225 25.40 -72.59 48.43
C GLY A 225 25.61 -73.67 47.36
N GLU A 226 24.59 -73.96 46.55
CA GLU A 226 24.73 -74.82 45.38
C GLU A 226 25.86 -74.25 44.51
N ARG A 227 26.97 -75.01 44.42
CA ARG A 227 28.01 -74.72 43.43
C ARG A 227 27.36 -74.93 42.07
N ALA A 228 27.11 -73.84 41.35
CA ALA A 228 26.76 -73.90 39.93
C ALA A 228 27.79 -74.79 39.23
N LYS A 229 27.36 -75.96 38.76
CA LYS A 229 28.17 -76.83 37.91
C LYS A 229 28.55 -76.01 36.68
N ARG A 230 29.87 -75.88 36.48
CA ARG A 230 30.48 -75.37 35.25
C ARG A 230 30.02 -76.16 34.04
#